data_AF-A0A3B9W6Z3-F1
#
_entry.id   AF-A0A3B9W6Z3-F1
#
_cell.length_a   1.000
_cell.length_b   1.000
_cell.length_c   1.000
_cell.angle_alpha   90.00
_cell.angle_beta   90.00
_cell.angle_gamma   90.00
#
_symmetry.space_group_name_H-M   'P 1'
#
loop_
_entity.id
_entity.type
_entity.pdbx_description
1 polymer ?
#
loop_
_entity_poly.entity_id
_entity_poly.type
_entity_poly.pdbx_seq_one_letter_code
_entity_poly.pdbx_strand_id
1 'polypeptide(L)'
;AKDWRTDKMLRRLEALLVVADSKSSLILTGNGDVIEPEESLMAIGSGGHFAQSAARALLNNTEMEARDIVEQSLKIAADICVYTNSNLVLEELDSDT
;
A
#
# COMPACT_ATOMS: atom_id res chain seq x y z
N ALA A 1 -13.95 -8.32 7.04
CA ALA A 1 -14.97 -7.29 6.72
C ALA A 1 -16.17 -7.30 7.67
N LYS A 2 -16.86 -8.43 7.87
CA LYS A 2 -18.06 -8.52 8.73
C LYS A 2 -17.83 -7.99 10.15
N ASP A 3 -16.76 -8.41 10.80
CA ASP A 3 -16.46 -8.02 12.19
C ASP A 3 -16.19 -6.53 12.34
N TRP A 4 -15.52 -5.90 11.36
CA TRP A 4 -15.29 -4.45 11.33
C TRP A 4 -16.60 -3.66 11.25
N ARG A 5 -17.62 -4.19 10.57
CA ARG A 5 -18.96 -3.59 10.47
C ARG A 5 -19.82 -3.82 11.70
N THR A 6 -19.60 -4.89 12.45
CA THR A 6 -20.44 -5.26 13.60
C THR A 6 -19.86 -4.82 14.94
N ASP A 7 -18.53 -4.70 15.05
CA ASP A 7 -17.85 -4.32 16.28
C ASP A 7 -17.84 -2.79 16.49
N LYS A 8 -18.28 -2.36 17.68
CA LYS A 8 -18.44 -0.94 18.03
C LYS A 8 -17.12 -0.17 18.09
N MET A 9 -16.01 -0.83 18.45
CA MET A 9 -14.69 -0.19 18.50
C MET A 9 -14.09 -0.10 17.10
N LEU A 10 -14.17 -1.18 16.31
CA LEU A 10 -13.57 -1.21 14.97
C LEU A 10 -14.22 -0.19 14.01
N ARG A 11 -15.53 0.02 14.08
CA ARG A 11 -16.24 1.02 13.25
C ARG A 11 -15.77 2.47 13.40
N ARG A 12 -15.05 2.80 14.47
CA ARG A 12 -14.51 4.15 14.69
C ARG A 12 -13.11 4.33 14.10
N LEU A 13 -12.51 3.26 13.62
CA LEU A 13 -11.24 3.32 12.93
C LEU A 13 -11.49 3.77 11.50
N GLU A 14 -11.07 4.99 11.18
CA GLU A 14 -10.93 5.49 9.81
C GLU A 14 -9.70 4.87 9.10
N ALA A 15 -9.16 3.78 9.65
CA ALA A 15 -7.96 3.14 9.16
C ALA A 15 -8.23 2.39 7.84
N LEU A 16 -7.27 2.50 6.93
CA LEU A 16 -7.15 1.63 5.77
C LEU A 16 -6.20 0.48 6.13
N LEU A 17 -6.50 -0.72 5.66
CA LEU A 17 -5.64 -1.89 5.80
C LEU A 17 -5.30 -2.44 4.41
N VAL A 18 -4.03 -2.73 4.18
CA VAL A 18 -3.55 -3.41 2.98
C VAL A 18 -3.20 -4.85 3.35
N VAL A 19 -3.62 -5.81 2.53
CA VAL A 19 -3.31 -7.22 2.66
C VAL A 19 -2.86 -7.73 1.29
N ALA A 20 -1.75 -8.46 1.25
CA ALA A 20 -1.25 -9.06 0.03
C ALA A 20 -0.69 -10.46 0.32
N ASP A 21 -0.85 -11.35 -0.66
CA ASP A 21 -0.14 -12.64 -0.74
C ASP A 21 0.38 -12.85 -2.18
N SER A 22 0.88 -14.05 -2.49
CA SER A 22 1.41 -14.40 -3.82
C SER A 22 0.37 -14.33 -4.95
N LYS A 23 -0.92 -14.24 -4.65
CA LYS A 23 -2.03 -14.36 -5.61
C LYS A 23 -2.94 -13.14 -5.65
N SER A 24 -3.04 -12.39 -4.58
CA SER A 24 -4.05 -11.35 -4.43
C SER A 24 -3.57 -10.18 -3.58
N SER A 25 -4.07 -9.01 -3.92
CA SER A 25 -3.79 -7.74 -3.26
C SER A 25 -5.12 -7.06 -2.94
N LEU A 26 -5.36 -6.72 -1.67
CA LEU A 26 -6.64 -6.20 -1.21
C LEU A 26 -6.47 -5.01 -0.27
N ILE A 27 -7.31 -4.00 -0.45
CA ILE A 27 -7.49 -2.88 0.46
C ILE A 27 -8.81 -3.06 1.21
N LEU A 28 -8.76 -2.99 2.54
CA LEU A 28 -9.92 -2.96 3.42
C LEU A 28 -10.11 -1.57 4.00
N THR A 29 -11.34 -1.06 3.96
CA THR A 29 -11.70 0.24 4.54
C THR A 29 -12.31 0.09 5.93
N GLY A 30 -12.28 1.16 6.74
CA GLY A 30 -12.97 1.23 8.03
C GLY A 30 -14.49 1.02 7.95
N ASN A 31 -15.08 1.18 6.76
CA ASN A 31 -16.49 0.91 6.48
C ASN A 31 -16.75 -0.57 6.12
N GLY A 32 -15.69 -1.38 6.05
CA GLY A 32 -15.72 -2.80 5.73
C GLY A 32 -15.83 -3.11 4.24
N ASP A 33 -15.44 -2.17 3.37
CA ASP A 33 -15.31 -2.44 1.93
C ASP A 33 -14.04 -3.24 1.67
N VAL A 34 -14.07 -4.05 0.62
CA VAL A 34 -12.94 -4.88 0.16
C VAL A 34 -12.71 -4.53 -1.30
N ILE A 35 -11.53 -4.01 -1.61
CA ILE A 35 -11.22 -3.43 -2.91
C ILE A 35 -9.94 -4.09 -3.44
N GLU A 36 -9.99 -4.62 -4.66
CA GLU A 36 -8.81 -5.08 -5.38
C GLU A 36 -8.26 -3.93 -6.23
N PRO A 37 -6.97 -3.58 -6.11
CA PRO A 37 -6.35 -2.46 -6.82
C PRO A 37 -5.99 -2.84 -8.25
N GLU A 38 -5.90 -1.83 -9.12
CA GLU A 38 -5.37 -2.02 -10.48
C GLU A 38 -3.85 -2.18 -10.49
N GLU A 39 -3.37 -3.17 -11.26
CA GLU A 39 -1.95 -3.55 -11.40
C GLU A 39 -1.28 -3.99 -10.08
N SER A 40 -2.04 -4.48 -9.11
CA SER A 40 -1.54 -4.96 -7.80
C SER A 40 -0.73 -3.93 -7.00
N LEU A 41 -0.85 -2.64 -7.31
CA LEU A 41 -0.12 -1.56 -6.65
C LEU A 41 -1.01 -0.85 -5.62
N MET A 42 -0.59 -0.85 -4.36
CA MET A 42 -1.32 -0.23 -3.24
C MET A 42 -0.43 0.71 -2.44
N ALA A 43 -0.99 1.83 -1.99
CA ALA A 43 -0.37 2.68 -1.00
C ALA A 43 -1.44 3.29 -0.09
N ILE A 44 -1.14 3.37 1.21
CA ILE A 44 -2.01 3.99 2.22
C ILE A 44 -1.20 4.95 3.09
N GLY A 45 -1.89 5.77 3.89
CA GLY A 45 -1.26 6.75 4.78
C GLY A 45 -1.01 8.11 4.12
N SER A 46 -0.43 9.03 4.89
CA SER A 46 -0.23 10.45 4.53
C SER A 46 0.60 10.67 3.26
N GLY A 47 1.63 9.84 3.03
CA GLY A 47 2.46 9.86 1.82
C GLY A 47 1.99 8.95 0.70
N GLY A 48 0.85 8.25 0.87
CA GLY A 48 0.44 7.15 0.00
C GLY A 48 0.32 7.55 -1.48
N HIS A 49 -0.31 8.68 -1.78
CA HIS A 49 -0.50 9.12 -3.17
C HIS A 49 0.81 9.49 -3.88
N PHE A 50 1.79 10.02 -3.15
CA PHE A 50 3.11 10.32 -3.73
C PHE A 50 3.87 9.02 -4.04
N ALA A 51 3.87 8.08 -3.09
CA ALA A 51 4.47 6.76 -3.28
C ALA A 51 3.81 6.01 -4.44
N GLN A 52 2.48 5.97 -4.50
CA GLN A 52 1.75 5.28 -5.55
C GLN A 52 2.03 5.89 -6.93
N SER A 53 2.09 7.22 -7.02
CA SER A 53 2.36 7.91 -8.28
C SER A 53 3.79 7.63 -8.78
N ALA A 54 4.77 7.67 -7.88
CA ALA A 54 6.15 7.30 -8.20
C ALA A 54 6.26 5.82 -8.61
N ALA A 55 5.64 4.91 -7.87
CA ALA A 55 5.69 3.48 -8.14
C ALA A 55 5.05 3.14 -9.49
N ARG A 56 3.89 3.73 -9.81
CA ARG A 56 3.23 3.55 -11.12
C ARG A 56 4.14 4.03 -12.26
N ALA A 57 4.83 5.16 -12.09
CA ALA A 57 5.77 5.65 -13.10
C ALA A 57 6.95 4.69 -13.29
N LEU A 58 7.54 4.17 -12.21
CA LEU A 58 8.65 3.22 -12.27
C LEU A 58 8.21 1.89 -12.89
N LEU A 59 7.08 1.34 -12.47
CA LEU A 59 6.53 0.07 -12.98
C LEU A 59 6.31 0.12 -14.50
N ASN A 60 5.84 1.25 -15.02
CA ASN A 60 5.50 1.38 -16.44
C ASN A 60 6.68 1.74 -17.35
N ASN A 61 7.81 2.16 -16.80
CA ASN A 61 8.91 2.74 -17.58
C ASN A 61 10.28 2.13 -17.27
N THR A 62 10.35 1.09 -16.44
CA THR A 62 11.60 0.44 -16.03
C THR A 62 11.42 -1.06 -15.94
N GLU A 63 12.54 -1.79 -15.81
CA GLU A 63 12.58 -3.23 -15.52
C GLU A 63 13.04 -3.48 -14.07
N MET A 64 12.70 -2.56 -13.16
CA MET A 64 13.09 -2.66 -11.75
C MET A 64 12.28 -3.76 -11.04
N GLU A 65 12.93 -4.44 -10.11
CA GLU A 65 12.28 -5.42 -9.24
C GLU A 65 11.31 -4.73 -8.26
N ALA A 66 10.31 -5.47 -7.78
CA ALA A 66 9.25 -4.94 -6.92
C ALA A 66 9.80 -4.24 -5.65
N ARG A 67 10.82 -4.83 -5.01
CA ARG A 67 11.50 -4.24 -3.86
C ARG A 67 12.08 -2.86 -4.17
N ASP A 68 12.77 -2.74 -5.30
CA ASP A 68 13.44 -1.50 -5.69
C ASP A 68 12.43 -0.41 -6.05
N ILE A 69 11.34 -0.77 -6.73
CA ILE A 69 10.23 0.14 -7.02
C ILE A 69 9.64 0.70 -5.72
N VAL A 70 9.34 -0.17 -4.75
CA VAL A 70 8.78 0.24 -3.45
C VAL A 70 9.76 1.16 -2.71
N GLU A 71 11.04 0.79 -2.65
CA GLU A 71 12.06 1.58 -1.94
C GLU A 71 12.20 2.99 -2.53
N GLN A 72 12.33 3.12 -3.86
CA GLN A 72 12.46 4.43 -4.51
C GLN A 72 11.19 5.27 -4.35
N SER A 73 10.04 4.65 -4.45
CA SER A 73 8.74 5.33 -4.33
C SER A 73 8.51 5.88 -2.93
N LEU A 74 8.90 5.11 -1.90
CA LEU A 74 8.83 5.57 -0.51
C LEU A 74 9.83 6.68 -0.21
N LYS A 75 11.03 6.64 -0.79
CA LYS A 75 12.01 7.76 -0.70
C LYS A 75 11.42 9.05 -1.27
N ILE A 76 10.84 8.99 -2.47
CA ILE A 76 10.18 10.15 -3.09
C ILE A 76 9.03 10.67 -2.20
N ALA A 77 8.24 9.76 -1.62
CA ALA A 77 7.17 10.16 -0.71
C ALA A 77 7.70 10.83 0.58
N ALA A 78 8.84 10.38 1.11
CA ALA A 78 9.49 10.98 2.28
C ALA A 78 10.04 12.39 1.99
N ASP A 79 10.51 12.64 0.76
CA ASP A 79 11.00 13.96 0.36
C ASP A 79 9.87 14.99 0.18
N ILE A 80 8.64 14.53 -0.11
CA ILE A 80 7.50 15.40 -0.42
C ILE A 80 6.55 15.55 0.78
N CYS A 81 6.25 14.47 1.49
CA CYS A 81 5.24 14.48 2.55
C CYS A 81 5.88 14.73 3.92
N VAL A 82 5.51 15.84 4.57
CA VAL A 82 6.01 16.21 5.92
C VAL A 82 5.70 15.18 7.02
N TYR A 83 4.79 14.24 6.75
CA TYR A 83 4.40 13.17 7.68
C TYR A 83 5.00 11.80 7.31
N THR A 84 5.84 11.73 6.29
CA THR A 84 6.56 10.53 5.87
C THR A 84 8.05 10.79 6.00
N ASN A 85 8.80 9.86 6.60
CA ASN A 85 10.25 10.00 6.75
C ASN A 85 11.00 8.91 5.98
N SER A 86 12.33 8.98 5.99
CA SER A 86 13.22 8.09 5.25
C SER A 86 13.60 6.81 6.01
N ASN A 87 13.03 6.56 7.18
CA ASN A 87 13.26 5.32 7.93
C ASN A 87 12.30 4.24 7.41
N LEU A 88 12.77 3.46 6.43
CA LEU A 88 11.96 2.47 5.74
C LEU A 88 12.13 1.07 6.35
N VAL A 89 11.02 0.35 6.48
CA VAL A 89 10.99 -1.10 6.74
C VAL A 89 10.36 -1.73 5.51
N LEU A 90 11.06 -2.70 4.91
CA LEU A 90 10.64 -3.39 3.69
C LEU A 90 10.53 -4.88 4.00
N GLU A 91 9.33 -5.42 3.81
CA GLU A 91 9.00 -6.84 3.95
C GLU A 91 8.62 -7.40 2.58
N GLU A 92 8.99 -8.64 2.32
CA GLU A 92 8.78 -9.31 1.04
C GLU A 92 8.25 -10.72 1.24
N LEU A 93 7.55 -11.22 0.22
CA LEU A 93 7.07 -12.59 0.14
C LEU A 93 7.55 -13.17 -1.19
N ASP A 94 7.99 -14.41 -1.20
CA ASP A 94 8.31 -15.11 -2.44
C ASP A 94 7.04 -15.26 -3.29
N SER A 95 7.15 -15.03 -4.59
CA SER A 95 6.05 -15.32 -5.51
C SER A 95 6.03 -16.82 -5.82
N ASP A 96 4.92 -17.49 -5.50
CA ASP A 96 4.67 -18.85 -5.98
C ASP A 96 4.62 -18.82 -7.52
N THR A 97 5.67 -19.32 -8.18
CA THR A 97 5.73 -19.41 -9.65
C THR A 97 5.10 -20.71 -10.12
#